data_AF-A0A1W4X0L1-F1
#
_entry.id   AF-A0A1W4X0L1-F1
#
_cell.length_a   1.000
_cell.length_b   1.000
_cell.length_c   1.000
_cell.angle_alpha   90.00
_cell.angle_beta   90.00
_cell.angle_gamma   90.00
#
_symmetry.space_group_name_H-M   'P 1'
#
loop_
_entity.id
_entity.type
_entity.pdbx_description
1 polymer ?
#
loop_
_entity_poly.entity_id
_entity_poly.type
_entity_poly.pdbx_seq_one_letter_code
_entity_poly.pdbx_strand_id
1 'polypeptide(L)'
;MSNNKKQNICELITELTCLLKEYNRCLEVTPSEFIKSEIYEQEPNETKSYYYESFLQMMRFYSVYEGTVALYKSFHKLRQINKEHVTVLVYVIMNFFHKSSYTTIKIAFKMFSSEEVNRLLQFFTKEDNLIDIAQMACRKYENDFVLEQIMVPLTSCTSSFEWMLKERESERFEREQARVKPPTKPNPPKCATVVKRTPAPPGNTPTLSLSTFKRSHIPRSMYNKTSKIEEKLEACKTENRENARQLYLEAQKNSFKCARELTKFVSKTTAADSETQSVVPTSSVTFKHKSVPPFKPVFVKSNNTTLLREAALISKDQQKEIEKIENIVSGGFDINIAQAIEEEIRKDEEARQLQEIEKKHLKGLLTYEQSLLAKKKLLKTNKLKMEKFQEERLELLKEIERWREEEEKKIRELVEQAKSIEKGAKDAERKMIAEKRQNAALLDAENKSLLQQAYMERERELQERAQLIQELRSLQQVRILHVKEFDPTETPNLGLLCEMSIAELKERLSIMRMELKEELENKRKRISEEKHRQQQMIESVKLYIKDARFVKLKKKKKKRIVHLELTPELIALRTKLQEARKANRLGQSIVVG
;
A
#
# COMPACT_ATOMS: atom_id res chain seq x y z
N MET A 1 -19.44 0.73 45.19
CA MET A 1 -19.67 -0.53 44.43
C MET A 1 -19.69 -0.42 42.90
N SER A 2 -19.57 0.76 42.26
CA SER A 2 -19.62 0.85 40.77
C SER A 2 -18.40 0.28 40.03
N ASN A 3 -17.23 0.17 40.66
CA ASN A 3 -15.99 -0.13 39.93
C ASN A 3 -15.71 -1.62 39.69
N ASN A 4 -16.03 -2.53 40.62
CA ASN A 4 -15.75 -3.96 40.44
C ASN A 4 -16.42 -4.51 39.16
N LYS A 5 -17.70 -4.18 38.90
CA LYS A 5 -18.41 -4.56 37.66
C LYS A 5 -17.80 -3.98 36.36
N LYS A 6 -16.84 -3.05 36.42
CA LYS A 6 -16.15 -2.49 35.23
C LYS A 6 -14.86 -3.25 34.89
N GLN A 7 -14.22 -3.88 35.87
CA GLN A 7 -13.02 -4.70 35.66
C GLN A 7 -13.39 -6.08 35.11
N ASN A 8 -14.36 -6.75 35.75
CA ASN A 8 -14.87 -8.07 35.37
C ASN A 8 -15.24 -8.24 33.89
N ILE A 9 -15.64 -7.18 33.16
CA ILE A 9 -16.08 -7.31 31.75
C ILE A 9 -14.92 -7.23 30.76
N CYS A 10 -13.85 -6.49 31.05
CA CYS A 10 -12.62 -6.60 30.25
C CYS A 10 -11.99 -7.99 30.46
N GLU A 11 -11.94 -8.44 31.71
CA GLU A 11 -11.42 -9.75 32.11
C GLU A 11 -12.23 -10.89 31.49
N LEU A 12 -13.56 -10.86 31.59
CA LEU A 12 -14.48 -11.78 30.90
C LEU A 12 -14.18 -11.86 29.39
N ILE A 13 -14.00 -10.72 28.71
CA ILE A 13 -13.73 -10.71 27.26
C ILE A 13 -12.38 -11.35 26.94
N THR A 14 -11.34 -11.12 27.75
CA THR A 14 -10.05 -11.79 27.57
C THR A 14 -10.14 -13.29 27.83
N GLU A 15 -10.75 -13.71 28.93
CA GLU A 15 -10.86 -15.13 29.32
C GLU A 15 -11.73 -15.92 28.35
N LEU A 16 -12.91 -15.41 27.95
CA LEU A 16 -13.73 -16.04 26.90
C LEU A 16 -12.98 -16.17 25.56
N THR A 17 -12.08 -15.22 25.26
CA THR A 17 -11.26 -15.26 24.04
C THR A 17 -10.08 -16.23 24.15
N CYS A 18 -9.59 -16.54 25.35
CA CYS A 18 -8.62 -17.62 25.59
C CYS A 18 -9.32 -18.98 25.50
N LEU A 19 -10.36 -19.20 26.32
CA LEU A 19 -11.13 -20.45 26.36
C LEU A 19 -11.66 -20.85 24.98
N LEU A 20 -12.08 -19.90 24.13
CA LEU A 20 -12.52 -20.20 22.76
C LEU A 20 -11.36 -20.62 21.84
N LYS A 21 -10.14 -20.11 22.05
CA LYS A 21 -8.93 -20.53 21.32
C LYS A 21 -8.40 -21.87 21.81
N GLU A 22 -8.51 -22.18 23.10
CA GLU A 22 -8.22 -23.51 23.64
C GLU A 22 -9.23 -24.54 23.14
N TYR A 23 -10.54 -24.28 23.28
CA TYR A 23 -11.60 -25.16 22.76
C TYR A 23 -11.45 -25.44 21.26
N ASN A 24 -11.16 -24.42 20.44
CA ASN A 24 -10.95 -24.59 19.00
C ASN A 24 -9.68 -25.39 18.62
N ARG A 25 -8.79 -25.72 19.58
CA ARG A 25 -7.70 -26.69 19.40
C ARG A 25 -8.14 -28.11 19.78
N CYS A 26 -9.05 -28.25 20.75
CA CYS A 26 -9.57 -29.51 21.27
C CYS A 26 -10.77 -30.01 20.44
N LEU A 27 -10.53 -30.33 19.17
CA LEU A 27 -11.55 -30.60 18.13
C LEU A 27 -12.51 -31.79 18.38
N GLU A 28 -12.29 -32.59 19.43
CA GLU A 28 -13.01 -33.87 19.68
C GLU A 28 -13.81 -33.89 20.99
N VAL A 29 -13.88 -32.78 21.74
CA VAL A 29 -14.45 -32.73 23.10
C VAL A 29 -15.71 -31.85 23.13
N THR A 30 -16.78 -32.23 23.84
CA THR A 30 -17.96 -31.34 23.97
C THR A 30 -17.66 -30.14 24.87
N PRO A 31 -18.34 -28.98 24.72
CA PRO A 31 -18.11 -27.81 25.58
C PRO A 31 -18.28 -28.10 27.08
N SER A 32 -19.18 -29.03 27.41
CA SER A 32 -19.46 -29.52 28.77
C SER A 32 -18.40 -30.48 29.32
N GLU A 33 -17.60 -31.12 28.48
CA GLU A 33 -16.48 -31.97 28.90
C GLU A 33 -15.19 -31.16 28.97
N PHE A 34 -14.98 -30.25 28.01
CA PHE A 34 -13.85 -29.31 28.00
C PHE A 34 -13.78 -28.47 29.28
N ILE A 35 -14.92 -27.91 29.72
CA ILE A 35 -14.98 -27.20 31.00
C ILE A 35 -14.80 -28.13 32.20
N LYS A 36 -15.19 -29.41 32.12
CA LYS A 36 -14.91 -30.35 33.22
C LYS A 36 -13.41 -30.62 33.34
N SER A 37 -12.69 -30.86 32.25
CA SER A 37 -11.22 -30.99 32.30
C SER A 37 -10.57 -29.72 32.86
N GLU A 38 -10.98 -28.54 32.40
CA GLU A 38 -10.41 -27.26 32.87
C GLU A 38 -10.70 -26.98 34.36
N ILE A 39 -11.83 -27.46 34.89
CA ILE A 39 -12.17 -27.41 36.32
C ILE A 39 -11.44 -28.49 37.13
N TYR A 40 -11.13 -29.65 36.55
CA TYR A 40 -10.36 -30.69 37.24
C TYR A 40 -8.85 -30.39 37.33
N GLU A 41 -8.31 -29.60 36.40
CA GLU A 41 -6.90 -29.20 36.41
C GLU A 41 -6.60 -27.93 37.26
N GLN A 42 -7.62 -27.21 37.74
CA GLN A 42 -7.44 -25.91 38.41
C GLN A 42 -8.27 -25.78 39.70
N GLU A 43 -7.69 -25.19 40.76
CA GLU A 43 -8.42 -24.98 42.03
C GLU A 43 -9.69 -24.12 41.87
N PRO A 44 -10.79 -24.46 42.57
CA PRO A 44 -12.10 -23.82 42.38
C PRO A 44 -12.09 -22.36 42.87
N ASN A 45 -12.04 -21.43 41.91
CA ASN A 45 -12.15 -20.00 42.14
C ASN A 45 -13.54 -19.51 41.70
N GLU A 46 -14.29 -18.88 42.60
CA GLU A 46 -15.66 -18.38 42.33
C GLU A 46 -15.74 -17.48 41.07
N THR A 47 -14.70 -16.65 40.86
CA THR A 47 -14.57 -15.77 39.70
C THR A 47 -14.44 -16.51 38.38
N LYS A 48 -13.77 -17.68 38.35
CA LYS A 48 -13.64 -18.52 37.16
C LYS A 48 -14.95 -19.25 36.82
N SER A 49 -15.73 -19.64 37.84
CA SER A 49 -17.06 -20.26 37.62
C SER A 49 -17.97 -19.38 36.77
N TYR A 50 -17.99 -18.07 37.04
CA TYR A 50 -18.74 -17.10 36.23
C TYR A 50 -18.28 -17.02 34.77
N TYR A 51 -16.97 -17.19 34.51
CA TYR A 51 -16.42 -17.22 33.15
C TYR A 51 -16.79 -18.53 32.42
N TYR A 52 -16.77 -19.68 33.11
CA TYR A 52 -17.21 -20.96 32.55
C TYR A 52 -18.72 -20.99 32.26
N GLU A 53 -19.57 -20.44 33.14
CA GLU A 53 -21.01 -20.27 32.88
C GLU A 53 -21.27 -19.37 31.66
N SER A 54 -20.55 -18.24 31.58
CA SER A 54 -20.63 -17.32 30.44
C SER A 54 -20.17 -18.00 29.14
N PHE A 55 -19.14 -18.85 29.20
CA PHE A 55 -18.69 -19.65 28.06
C PHE A 55 -19.74 -20.70 27.65
N LEU A 56 -20.36 -21.43 28.58
CA LEU A 56 -21.45 -22.36 28.24
C LEU A 56 -22.64 -21.63 27.60
N GLN A 57 -22.98 -20.42 28.08
CA GLN A 57 -24.01 -19.58 27.45
C GLN A 57 -23.60 -19.12 26.04
N MET A 58 -22.32 -18.80 25.81
CA MET A 58 -21.80 -18.50 24.48
C MET A 58 -21.88 -19.73 23.57
N MET A 59 -21.48 -20.90 24.06
CA MET A 59 -21.44 -22.14 23.29
C MET A 59 -22.84 -22.66 22.92
N ARG A 60 -23.85 -22.44 23.78
CA ARG A 60 -25.27 -22.74 23.49
C ARG A 60 -25.76 -22.09 22.17
N PHE A 61 -25.20 -20.95 21.80
CA PHE A 61 -25.57 -20.18 20.60
C PHE A 61 -24.43 -20.05 19.58
N TYR A 62 -23.34 -20.82 19.73
CA TYR A 62 -22.14 -20.71 18.89
C TYR A 62 -22.44 -20.82 17.38
N SER A 63 -23.38 -21.69 17.00
CA SER A 63 -23.80 -21.85 15.60
C SER A 63 -24.41 -20.58 15.00
N VAL A 64 -25.15 -19.80 15.82
CA VAL A 64 -25.67 -18.49 15.42
C VAL A 64 -24.52 -17.50 15.30
N TYR A 65 -23.64 -17.43 16.30
CA TYR A 65 -22.53 -16.48 16.27
C TYR A 65 -21.58 -16.73 15.10
N GLU A 66 -21.15 -17.97 14.81
CA GLU A 66 -20.34 -18.27 13.62
C GLU A 66 -21.10 -17.90 12.32
N GLY A 67 -22.41 -18.16 12.24
CA GLY A 67 -23.26 -17.73 11.13
C GLY A 67 -23.26 -16.21 10.95
N THR A 68 -23.43 -15.43 12.02
CA THR A 68 -23.36 -13.96 11.95
C THR A 68 -21.97 -13.45 11.57
N VAL A 69 -20.88 -14.11 11.99
CA VAL A 69 -19.51 -13.76 11.61
C VAL A 69 -19.27 -14.04 10.12
N ALA A 70 -19.87 -15.10 9.57
CA ALA A 70 -19.85 -15.38 8.13
C ALA A 70 -20.63 -14.33 7.32
N LEU A 71 -21.82 -13.90 7.79
CA LEU A 71 -22.61 -12.82 7.19
C LEU A 71 -21.87 -11.47 7.26
N TYR A 72 -21.33 -11.11 8.43
CA TYR A 72 -20.50 -9.91 8.60
C TYR A 72 -19.28 -9.90 7.65
N LYS A 73 -18.63 -11.06 7.46
CA LYS A 73 -17.52 -11.21 6.53
C LYS A 73 -17.92 -11.02 5.07
N SER A 74 -19.07 -11.56 4.64
CA SER A 74 -19.55 -11.41 3.26
C SER A 74 -19.99 -9.98 2.98
N PHE A 75 -20.73 -9.36 3.91
CA PHE A 75 -21.22 -7.97 3.84
C PHE A 75 -20.07 -6.96 3.68
N HIS A 76 -19.05 -7.01 4.56
CA HIS A 76 -17.87 -6.12 4.48
C HIS A 76 -16.76 -6.61 3.54
N LYS A 77 -16.95 -7.75 2.85
CA LYS A 77 -16.01 -8.35 1.88
C LYS A 77 -14.58 -8.52 2.42
N LEU A 78 -14.46 -8.85 3.71
CA LEU A 78 -13.19 -8.88 4.44
C LEU A 78 -12.36 -10.13 4.11
N ARG A 79 -11.09 -9.93 3.72
CA ARG A 79 -10.19 -11.03 3.31
C ARG A 79 -9.77 -11.93 4.48
N GLN A 80 -9.41 -11.31 5.60
CA GLN A 80 -8.98 -11.96 6.84
C GLN A 80 -9.72 -11.31 8.01
N ILE A 81 -10.08 -12.12 9.01
CA ILE A 81 -10.73 -11.74 10.27
C ILE A 81 -10.22 -12.72 11.33
N ASN A 82 -9.90 -12.25 12.53
CA ASN A 82 -9.71 -13.13 13.69
C ASN A 82 -11.09 -13.64 14.13
N LYS A 83 -11.47 -14.87 13.71
CA LYS A 83 -12.81 -15.42 13.94
C LYS A 83 -13.22 -15.30 15.42
N GLU A 84 -12.33 -15.72 16.31
CA GLU A 84 -12.56 -15.89 17.74
C GLU A 84 -12.88 -14.56 18.41
N HIS A 85 -12.08 -13.52 18.12
CA HIS A 85 -12.29 -12.17 18.62
C HIS A 85 -13.61 -11.56 18.13
N VAL A 86 -14.01 -11.82 16.87
CA VAL A 86 -15.28 -11.29 16.35
C VAL A 86 -16.49 -12.10 16.85
N THR A 87 -16.36 -13.41 17.07
CA THR A 87 -17.38 -14.23 17.74
C THR A 87 -17.64 -13.71 19.17
N VAL A 88 -16.59 -13.43 19.94
CA VAL A 88 -16.74 -12.84 21.30
C VAL A 88 -17.33 -11.43 21.24
N LEU A 89 -16.94 -10.59 20.26
CA LEU A 89 -17.54 -9.26 20.05
C LEU A 89 -19.04 -9.34 19.71
N VAL A 90 -19.45 -10.28 18.86
CA VAL A 90 -20.87 -10.56 18.56
C VAL A 90 -21.60 -11.02 19.82
N TYR A 91 -21.04 -11.97 20.58
CA TYR A 91 -21.64 -12.45 21.84
C TYR A 91 -21.86 -11.31 22.85
N VAL A 92 -20.89 -10.40 23.00
CA VAL A 92 -21.04 -9.18 23.81
C VAL A 92 -22.16 -8.28 23.28
N ILE A 93 -22.26 -8.11 21.96
CA ILE A 93 -23.29 -7.25 21.35
C ILE A 93 -24.69 -7.84 21.44
N MET A 94 -24.84 -9.15 21.31
CA MET A 94 -26.15 -9.81 21.39
C MET A 94 -26.64 -9.99 22.84
N ASN A 95 -25.75 -10.37 23.78
CA ASN A 95 -26.16 -10.69 25.16
C ASN A 95 -25.96 -9.55 26.17
N PHE A 96 -24.91 -8.74 26.04
CA PHE A 96 -24.56 -7.75 27.07
C PHE A 96 -25.15 -6.36 26.81
N PHE A 97 -25.49 -5.97 25.57
CA PHE A 97 -26.05 -4.64 25.30
C PHE A 97 -27.35 -4.36 26.04
N HIS A 98 -28.33 -5.26 25.91
CA HIS A 98 -29.62 -5.15 26.61
C HIS A 98 -29.49 -5.22 28.15
N LYS A 99 -28.36 -5.70 28.68
CA LYS A 99 -28.15 -5.99 30.11
C LYS A 99 -27.15 -5.05 30.80
N SER A 100 -26.47 -4.17 30.07
CA SER A 100 -25.32 -3.40 30.57
C SER A 100 -25.49 -1.90 30.40
N SER A 101 -24.84 -1.10 31.27
CA SER A 101 -24.81 0.35 31.09
C SER A 101 -24.00 0.75 29.85
N TYR A 102 -24.38 1.85 29.21
CA TYR A 102 -23.60 2.41 28.10
C TYR A 102 -22.12 2.62 28.44
N THR A 103 -21.82 3.07 29.67
CA THR A 103 -20.42 3.27 30.11
C THR A 103 -19.61 1.97 30.11
N THR A 104 -20.24 0.85 30.44
CA THR A 104 -19.65 -0.50 30.43
C THR A 104 -19.34 -0.94 28.99
N ILE A 105 -20.30 -0.73 28.09
CA ILE A 105 -20.17 -1.02 26.65
C ILE A 105 -19.05 -0.18 26.02
N LYS A 106 -18.99 1.12 26.32
CA LYS A 106 -17.94 2.03 25.84
C LYS A 106 -16.54 1.69 26.41
N ILE A 107 -16.46 0.92 27.50
CA ILE A 107 -15.21 0.34 28.02
C ILE A 107 -14.85 -0.94 27.23
N ALA A 108 -15.78 -1.89 27.08
CA ALA A 108 -15.56 -3.12 26.31
C ALA A 108 -15.09 -2.82 24.87
N PHE A 109 -15.68 -1.82 24.22
CA PHE A 109 -15.31 -1.35 22.88
C PHE A 109 -13.94 -0.63 22.77
N LYS A 110 -13.16 -0.56 23.86
CA LYS A 110 -11.73 -0.17 23.81
C LYS A 110 -10.79 -1.36 23.65
N MET A 111 -11.27 -2.59 23.85
CA MET A 111 -10.48 -3.82 23.67
C MET A 111 -10.41 -4.30 22.21
N PHE A 112 -11.30 -3.78 21.35
CA PHE A 112 -11.41 -4.13 19.93
C PHE A 112 -11.00 -2.96 19.03
N SER A 113 -10.68 -3.22 17.76
CA SER A 113 -10.35 -2.14 16.83
C SER A 113 -11.55 -1.21 16.62
N SER A 114 -11.31 0.11 16.64
CA SER A 114 -12.38 1.08 16.38
C SER A 114 -12.99 0.94 14.97
N GLU A 115 -12.26 0.36 14.00
CA GLU A 115 -12.84 0.06 12.70
C GLU A 115 -13.76 -1.15 12.73
N GLU A 116 -13.39 -2.20 13.48
CA GLU A 116 -14.18 -3.43 13.60
C GLU A 116 -15.49 -3.14 14.33
N VAL A 117 -15.41 -2.42 15.46
CA VAL A 117 -16.60 -1.97 16.21
C VAL A 117 -17.53 -1.13 15.32
N ASN A 118 -17.02 -0.14 14.59
CA ASN A 118 -17.86 0.70 13.73
C ASN A 118 -18.49 -0.11 12.58
N ARG A 119 -17.72 -0.96 11.88
CA ARG A 119 -18.23 -1.84 10.82
C ARG A 119 -19.32 -2.80 11.33
N LEU A 120 -19.15 -3.32 12.54
CA LEU A 120 -20.02 -4.36 13.09
C LEU A 120 -21.28 -3.76 13.73
N LEU A 121 -21.22 -2.55 14.31
CA LEU A 121 -22.41 -1.75 14.60
C LEU A 121 -23.20 -1.43 13.33
N GLN A 122 -22.52 -0.97 12.26
CA GLN A 122 -23.15 -0.67 10.95
C GLN A 122 -23.77 -1.92 10.29
N PHE A 123 -23.30 -3.12 10.64
CA PHE A 123 -23.91 -4.37 10.21
C PHE A 123 -25.23 -4.64 10.96
N PHE A 124 -25.28 -4.42 12.28
CA PHE A 124 -26.49 -4.60 13.08
C PHE A 124 -27.56 -3.50 12.94
N THR A 125 -27.22 -2.31 12.42
CA THR A 125 -28.22 -1.25 12.11
C THR A 125 -28.99 -1.47 10.81
N LYS A 126 -28.79 -2.59 10.09
CA LYS A 126 -29.51 -2.89 8.85
C LYS A 126 -30.52 -4.01 9.03
N GLU A 127 -31.77 -3.72 8.67
CA GLU A 127 -32.89 -4.66 8.74
C GLU A 127 -32.64 -5.93 7.90
N ASP A 128 -32.08 -5.80 6.68
CA ASP A 128 -31.70 -6.93 5.82
C ASP A 128 -30.81 -7.96 6.58
N ASN A 129 -29.78 -7.47 7.26
CA ASN A 129 -28.83 -8.30 8.00
C ASN A 129 -29.50 -8.96 9.21
N LEU A 130 -30.44 -8.27 9.88
CA LEU A 130 -31.20 -8.83 10.99
C LEU A 130 -32.15 -9.95 10.50
N ILE A 131 -32.74 -9.81 9.31
CA ILE A 131 -33.56 -10.85 8.67
C ILE A 131 -32.70 -12.07 8.30
N ASP A 132 -31.50 -11.87 7.73
CA ASP A 132 -30.57 -12.96 7.42
C ASP A 132 -30.13 -13.72 8.70
N ILE A 133 -29.89 -13.00 9.80
CA ILE A 133 -29.58 -13.60 11.11
C ILE A 133 -30.78 -14.41 11.64
N ALA A 134 -32.00 -13.87 11.55
CA ALA A 134 -33.22 -14.57 11.95
C ALA A 134 -33.40 -15.87 11.16
N GLN A 135 -33.35 -15.82 9.83
CA GLN A 135 -33.46 -16.99 8.96
C GLN A 135 -32.38 -18.05 9.23
N MET A 136 -31.19 -17.63 9.62
CA MET A 136 -30.08 -18.52 9.95
C MET A 136 -30.25 -19.15 11.34
N ALA A 137 -30.78 -18.42 12.33
CA ALA A 137 -31.11 -18.95 13.65
C ALA A 137 -32.32 -19.91 13.62
N CYS A 138 -33.38 -19.60 12.87
CA CYS A 138 -34.57 -20.45 12.67
C CYS A 138 -34.26 -21.82 12.01
N ARG A 139 -33.06 -22.00 11.41
CA ARG A 139 -32.59 -23.31 10.93
C ARG A 139 -32.01 -24.20 12.03
N LYS A 140 -31.94 -23.71 13.27
CA LYS A 140 -31.27 -24.37 14.42
C LYS A 140 -32.06 -24.31 15.73
N TYR A 141 -32.95 -23.34 15.89
CA TYR A 141 -33.78 -23.14 17.08
C TYR A 141 -35.22 -22.80 16.66
N GLU A 142 -36.18 -23.02 17.56
CA GLU A 142 -37.60 -22.76 17.33
C GLU A 142 -37.89 -21.28 17.06
N ASN A 143 -38.86 -20.98 16.20
CA ASN A 143 -39.13 -19.60 15.74
C ASN A 143 -39.44 -18.65 16.90
N ASP A 144 -40.33 -19.05 17.82
CA ASP A 144 -40.75 -18.20 18.94
C ASP A 144 -39.57 -17.92 19.89
N PHE A 145 -38.74 -18.95 20.14
CA PHE A 145 -37.50 -18.81 20.91
C PHE A 145 -36.49 -17.87 20.24
N VAL A 146 -36.33 -17.92 18.91
CA VAL A 146 -35.48 -16.99 18.15
C VAL A 146 -36.04 -15.56 18.22
N LEU A 147 -37.36 -15.39 18.13
CA LEU A 147 -38.00 -14.08 18.24
C LEU A 147 -37.76 -13.47 19.62
N GLU A 148 -38.02 -14.19 20.70
CA GLU A 148 -37.87 -13.69 22.08
C GLU A 148 -36.41 -13.48 22.50
N GLN A 149 -35.52 -14.45 22.25
CA GLN A 149 -34.18 -14.47 22.85
C GLN A 149 -33.11 -13.82 21.97
N ILE A 150 -33.34 -13.71 20.65
CA ILE A 150 -32.37 -13.19 19.69
C ILE A 150 -32.88 -11.90 19.04
N MET A 151 -34.10 -11.90 18.50
CA MET A 151 -34.57 -10.78 17.68
C MET A 151 -35.05 -9.59 18.50
N VAL A 152 -35.92 -9.78 19.49
CA VAL A 152 -36.44 -8.69 20.34
C VAL A 152 -35.32 -7.90 21.04
N PRO A 153 -34.26 -8.53 21.60
CA PRO A 153 -33.12 -7.80 22.15
C PRO A 153 -32.34 -7.02 21.08
N LEU A 154 -32.11 -7.60 19.89
CA LEU A 154 -31.39 -6.96 18.80
C LEU A 154 -32.16 -5.77 18.22
N THR A 155 -33.45 -5.92 17.91
CA THR A 155 -34.28 -4.83 17.35
C THR A 155 -34.40 -3.68 18.35
N SER A 156 -34.58 -3.96 19.64
CA SER A 156 -34.59 -2.96 20.71
C SER A 156 -33.27 -2.18 20.81
N CYS A 157 -32.14 -2.81 20.47
CA CYS A 157 -30.82 -2.15 20.49
C CYS A 157 -30.46 -1.38 19.21
N THR A 158 -31.20 -1.51 18.10
CA THR A 158 -30.89 -0.83 16.81
C THR A 158 -30.69 0.69 16.94
N SER A 159 -31.64 1.36 17.60
CA SER A 159 -31.59 2.81 17.88
C SER A 159 -30.37 3.21 18.71
N SER A 160 -29.93 2.34 19.63
CA SER A 160 -28.72 2.53 20.44
C SER A 160 -27.45 2.32 19.61
N PHE A 161 -27.42 1.35 18.69
CA PHE A 161 -26.30 1.16 17.75
C PHE A 161 -26.15 2.38 16.83
N GLU A 162 -27.24 2.93 16.29
CA GLU A 162 -27.23 4.16 15.50
C GLU A 162 -26.70 5.37 16.28
N TRP A 163 -27.20 5.58 17.50
CA TRP A 163 -26.76 6.69 18.34
C TRP A 163 -25.27 6.59 18.68
N MET A 164 -24.80 5.38 19.00
CA MET A 164 -23.37 5.11 19.22
C MET A 164 -22.50 5.29 17.98
N LEU A 165 -23.01 4.98 16.78
CA LEU A 165 -22.31 5.28 15.52
C LEU A 165 -22.15 6.80 15.34
N LYS A 166 -23.25 7.55 15.49
CA LYS A 166 -23.27 9.02 15.39
C LYS A 166 -22.32 9.69 16.39
N GLU A 167 -22.26 9.22 17.64
CA GLU A 167 -21.28 9.70 18.64
C GLU A 167 -19.83 9.34 18.26
N ARG A 168 -19.56 8.12 17.79
CA ARG A 168 -18.20 7.70 17.40
C ARG A 168 -17.71 8.37 16.11
N GLU A 169 -18.62 8.77 15.24
CA GLU A 169 -18.33 9.59 14.06
C GLU A 169 -18.05 11.05 14.42
N SER A 170 -18.77 11.65 15.37
CA SER A 170 -18.44 12.99 15.87
C SER A 170 -17.09 13.02 16.61
N GLU A 171 -16.82 12.05 17.51
CA GLU A 171 -15.50 11.88 18.14
C GLU A 171 -14.37 11.77 17.11
N ARG A 172 -14.63 11.13 15.96
CA ARG A 172 -13.65 11.00 14.87
C ARG A 172 -13.47 12.33 14.14
N PHE A 173 -14.56 13.01 13.79
CA PHE A 173 -14.54 14.28 13.07
C PHE A 173 -13.80 15.37 13.85
N GLU A 174 -14.04 15.49 15.16
CA GLU A 174 -13.29 16.41 16.04
C GLU A 174 -11.79 16.11 16.05
N ARG A 175 -11.40 14.82 16.13
CA ARG A 175 -9.99 14.38 16.09
C ARG A 175 -9.33 14.63 14.73
N GLU A 176 -10.10 14.60 13.64
CA GLU A 176 -9.60 14.93 12.30
C GLU A 176 -9.46 16.46 12.12
N GLN A 177 -10.41 17.27 12.59
CA GLN A 177 -10.26 18.73 12.63
C GLN A 177 -9.06 19.17 13.49
N ALA A 178 -8.89 18.60 14.69
CA ALA A 178 -7.78 18.94 15.58
C ALA A 178 -6.38 18.60 15.02
N ARG A 179 -6.29 17.78 13.97
CA ARG A 179 -5.04 17.49 13.24
C ARG A 179 -4.73 18.52 12.15
N VAL A 180 -5.72 19.28 11.69
CA VAL A 180 -5.52 20.40 10.76
C VAL A 180 -4.91 21.56 11.53
N LYS A 181 -3.57 21.69 11.46
CA LYS A 181 -2.88 22.87 11.99
C LYS A 181 -3.46 24.12 11.31
N PRO A 182 -3.89 25.14 12.07
CA PRO A 182 -4.40 26.37 11.46
C PRO A 182 -3.32 27.00 10.58
N PRO A 183 -3.68 27.63 9.46
CA PRO A 183 -2.70 28.24 8.55
C PRO A 183 -1.89 29.29 9.30
N THR A 184 -0.55 29.18 9.23
CA THR A 184 0.38 30.10 9.89
C THR A 184 0.17 31.52 9.39
N LYS A 185 -0.56 32.34 10.15
CA LYS A 185 -0.71 33.76 9.85
C LYS A 185 0.70 34.40 9.84
N PRO A 186 1.14 35.01 8.72
CA PRO A 186 2.46 35.62 8.67
C PRO A 186 2.49 36.83 9.60
N ASN A 187 3.35 36.79 10.62
CA ASN A 187 3.63 37.98 11.42
C ASN A 187 4.31 39.03 10.52
N PRO A 188 3.85 40.30 10.52
CA PRO A 188 4.53 41.35 9.77
C PRO A 188 5.96 41.53 10.30
N PRO A 189 6.95 41.78 9.43
CA PRO A 189 8.33 41.93 9.85
C PRO A 189 8.49 43.19 10.71
N LYS A 190 9.09 43.06 11.90
CA LYS A 190 9.32 44.18 12.85
C LYS A 190 10.49 45.07 12.40
N CYS A 191 10.34 45.73 11.25
CA CYS A 191 11.39 46.54 10.61
C CYS A 191 11.68 47.90 11.28
N ALA A 192 10.85 48.35 12.22
CA ALA A 192 10.88 49.73 12.73
C ALA A 192 11.43 49.91 14.17
N THR A 193 11.89 48.85 14.84
CA THR A 193 12.45 48.95 16.20
C THR A 193 13.82 48.28 16.30
N VAL A 194 14.87 49.01 15.95
CA VAL A 194 16.25 48.65 16.28
C VAL A 194 16.46 48.88 17.78
N VAL A 195 16.02 47.91 18.59
CA VAL A 195 16.37 47.85 20.02
C VAL A 195 17.88 47.72 20.10
N LYS A 196 18.57 48.78 20.57
CA LYS A 196 20.01 48.74 20.86
C LYS A 196 20.24 47.61 21.88
N ARG A 197 20.76 46.48 21.41
CA ARG A 197 21.13 45.37 22.28
C ARG A 197 22.16 45.89 23.28
N THR A 198 21.92 45.64 24.56
CA THR A 198 22.94 45.87 25.59
C THR A 198 24.21 45.10 25.21
N PRO A 199 25.41 45.66 25.42
CA PRO A 199 26.64 44.91 25.23
C PRO A 199 26.59 43.62 26.07
N ALA A 200 26.97 42.50 25.47
CA ALA A 200 27.18 41.29 26.24
C ALA A 200 28.31 41.56 27.26
N PRO A 201 28.19 41.09 28.52
CA PRO A 201 29.29 41.22 29.48
C PRO A 201 30.54 40.52 28.91
N PRO A 202 31.75 41.05 29.17
CA PRO A 202 32.98 40.45 28.67
C PRO A 202 33.08 39.00 29.15
N GLY A 203 33.29 38.07 28.22
CA GLY A 203 33.39 36.65 28.52
C GLY A 203 34.69 36.34 29.24
N ASN A 204 34.63 36.11 30.55
CA ASN A 204 35.78 35.74 31.39
C ASN A 204 36.32 34.31 31.11
N THR A 205 35.88 33.67 30.02
CA THR A 205 36.41 32.41 29.50
C THR A 205 37.42 32.70 28.38
N PRO A 206 38.69 32.28 28.49
CA PRO A 206 39.70 32.57 27.47
C PRO A 206 39.29 31.97 26.12
N THR A 207 39.32 32.80 25.06
CA THR A 207 38.84 32.46 23.72
C THR A 207 39.75 31.45 23.02
N LEU A 208 39.60 30.17 23.36
CA LEU A 208 40.03 29.08 22.49
C LEU A 208 39.28 29.20 21.17
N SER A 209 40.03 29.24 20.07
CA SER A 209 39.47 29.46 18.74
C SER A 209 38.51 28.33 18.34
N LEU A 210 37.56 28.66 17.45
CA LEU A 210 36.63 27.71 16.82
C LEU A 210 37.35 26.80 15.81
N SER A 211 38.40 26.11 16.27
CA SER A 211 38.83 24.86 15.66
C SER A 211 37.65 23.89 15.66
N THR A 212 37.56 23.07 14.61
CA THR A 212 36.49 22.07 14.45
C THR A 212 36.29 21.27 15.72
N PHE A 213 35.02 21.00 16.09
CA PHE A 213 34.68 20.04 17.15
C PHE A 213 35.24 18.66 16.78
N LYS A 214 36.49 18.41 17.17
CA LYS A 214 37.12 17.09 17.08
C LYS A 214 36.32 16.19 18.02
N ARG A 215 35.64 15.20 17.44
CA ARG A 215 34.94 14.16 18.20
C ARG A 215 35.88 13.65 19.29
N SER A 216 35.40 13.53 20.52
CA SER A 216 36.19 12.95 21.61
C SER A 216 36.79 11.63 21.13
N HIS A 217 38.11 11.49 21.27
CA HIS A 217 38.76 10.25 20.89
C HIS A 217 38.15 9.13 21.72
N ILE A 218 37.57 8.14 21.04
CA ILE A 218 37.03 6.93 21.66
C ILE A 218 38.16 6.37 22.55
N PRO A 219 37.91 6.19 23.86
CA PRO A 219 38.99 5.88 24.79
C PRO A 219 39.64 4.57 24.39
N ARG A 220 40.99 4.52 24.41
CA ARG A 220 41.75 3.34 23.95
C ARG A 220 41.37 2.06 24.69
N SER A 221 40.75 2.14 25.87
CA SER A 221 40.15 1.00 26.59
C SER A 221 39.03 0.26 25.84
N MET A 222 38.43 0.83 24.78
CA MET A 222 37.54 0.07 23.89
C MET A 222 38.28 -0.77 22.84
N TYR A 223 39.53 -0.44 22.54
CA TYR A 223 40.35 -1.13 21.53
C TYR A 223 41.41 -2.05 22.16
N ASN A 224 41.88 -1.70 23.35
CA ASN A 224 42.63 -2.57 24.24
C ASN A 224 41.66 -3.64 24.77
N LYS A 225 41.66 -4.82 24.16
CA LYS A 225 41.02 -5.99 24.76
C LYS A 225 41.59 -6.18 26.17
N THR A 226 40.73 -6.29 27.17
CA THR A 226 41.18 -6.63 28.53
C THR A 226 41.58 -8.10 28.59
N SER A 227 42.64 -8.47 29.32
CA SER A 227 43.13 -9.86 29.36
C SER A 227 42.01 -10.86 29.70
N LYS A 228 41.12 -10.52 30.65
CA LYS A 228 39.92 -11.30 31.02
C LYS A 228 38.92 -11.60 29.90
N ILE A 229 39.01 -10.91 28.75
CA ILE A 229 38.26 -11.22 27.53
C ILE A 229 39.07 -12.16 26.63
N GLU A 230 40.39 -11.96 26.52
CA GLU A 230 41.26 -12.86 25.77
C GLU A 230 41.39 -14.24 26.45
N GLU A 231 41.60 -14.29 27.76
CA GLU A 231 41.54 -15.50 28.61
C GLU A 231 40.25 -16.31 28.37
N LYS A 232 39.09 -15.63 28.32
CA LYS A 232 37.79 -16.27 28.04
C LYS A 232 37.67 -16.74 26.59
N LEU A 233 38.17 -15.96 25.63
CA LEU A 233 38.20 -16.35 24.22
C LEU A 233 39.18 -17.51 23.97
N GLU A 234 40.24 -17.65 24.75
CA GLU A 234 41.16 -18.78 24.68
C GLU A 234 40.60 -20.02 25.36
N ALA A 235 39.96 -19.89 26.53
CA ALA A 235 39.21 -20.98 27.16
C ALA A 235 38.12 -21.54 26.22
N CYS A 236 37.33 -20.68 25.57
CA CYS A 236 36.35 -21.11 24.57
C CYS A 236 37.01 -21.75 23.34
N LYS A 237 38.22 -21.34 22.93
CA LYS A 237 38.96 -22.00 21.82
C LYS A 237 39.49 -23.36 22.24
N THR A 238 39.99 -23.54 23.46
CA THR A 238 40.47 -24.85 23.95
C THR A 238 39.30 -25.82 24.11
N GLU A 239 38.21 -25.38 24.71
CA GLU A 239 36.96 -26.15 24.83
C GLU A 239 36.42 -26.59 23.45
N ASN A 240 36.26 -25.66 22.49
CA ASN A 240 35.85 -26.02 21.14
C ASN A 240 36.84 -26.96 20.43
N ARG A 241 38.15 -26.83 20.68
CA ARG A 241 39.18 -27.73 20.13
C ARG A 241 39.12 -29.13 20.75
N GLU A 242 38.73 -29.24 22.02
CA GLU A 242 38.54 -30.51 22.71
C GLU A 242 37.24 -31.19 22.29
N ASN A 243 36.13 -30.45 22.20
CA ASN A 243 34.86 -30.96 21.66
C ASN A 243 35.04 -31.44 20.20
N ALA A 244 35.77 -30.69 19.36
CA ALA A 244 36.10 -31.14 18.00
C ALA A 244 36.99 -32.40 17.97
N ARG A 245 37.91 -32.57 18.93
CA ARG A 245 38.71 -33.80 19.09
C ARG A 245 37.86 -34.98 19.54
N GLN A 246 36.92 -34.77 20.47
CA GLN A 246 36.00 -35.80 20.94
C GLN A 246 35.11 -36.29 19.80
N LEU A 247 34.45 -35.37 19.08
CA LEU A 247 33.64 -35.69 17.89
C LEU A 247 34.46 -36.41 16.81
N TYR A 248 35.71 -36.02 16.58
CA TYR A 248 36.61 -36.72 15.66
C TYR A 248 36.94 -38.15 16.13
N LEU A 249 37.22 -38.35 17.43
CA LEU A 249 37.49 -39.66 18.00
C LEU A 249 36.25 -40.56 18.00
N GLU A 250 35.06 -40.00 18.18
CA GLU A 250 33.78 -40.71 18.05
C GLU A 250 33.50 -41.10 16.61
N ALA A 251 33.66 -40.18 15.65
CA ALA A 251 33.59 -40.49 14.23
C ALA A 251 34.61 -41.58 13.84
N GLN A 252 35.82 -41.57 14.42
CA GLN A 252 36.83 -42.59 14.18
C GLN A 252 36.50 -43.95 14.85
N LYS A 253 35.88 -43.96 16.04
CA LYS A 253 35.34 -45.17 16.69
C LYS A 253 34.19 -45.77 15.87
N ASN A 254 33.31 -44.93 15.36
CA ASN A 254 32.11 -45.31 14.62
C ASN A 254 32.37 -45.57 13.12
N SER A 255 33.57 -45.27 12.62
CA SER A 255 33.98 -45.59 11.25
C SER A 255 34.01 -47.12 11.01
N PHE A 256 33.39 -47.57 9.92
CA PHE A 256 33.26 -48.98 9.57
C PHE A 256 34.63 -49.68 9.47
N LYS A 257 34.77 -50.88 10.07
CA LYS A 257 36.03 -51.64 10.15
C LYS A 257 36.75 -51.79 8.80
N CYS A 258 36.01 -51.98 7.71
CA CYS A 258 36.54 -52.16 6.35
C CYS A 258 37.44 -50.99 5.89
N ALA A 259 37.18 -49.75 6.32
CA ALA A 259 38.04 -48.60 6.01
C ALA A 259 39.36 -48.60 6.80
N ARG A 260 39.40 -49.29 7.94
CA ARG A 260 40.48 -49.29 8.94
C ARG A 260 41.46 -50.46 8.78
N GLU A 261 41.16 -51.41 7.89
CA GLU A 261 42.02 -52.55 7.55
C GLU A 261 42.92 -52.25 6.33
N LEU A 262 42.45 -51.44 5.39
CA LEU A 262 43.23 -50.99 4.21
C LEU A 262 44.57 -50.34 4.59
N THR A 263 44.63 -49.57 5.68
CA THR A 263 45.87 -48.94 6.16
C THR A 263 46.84 -49.92 6.83
N LYS A 264 46.38 -51.09 7.30
CA LYS A 264 47.24 -52.16 7.83
C LYS A 264 47.94 -52.97 6.73
N PHE A 265 47.38 -53.01 5.52
CA PHE A 265 48.05 -53.64 4.38
C PHE A 265 49.21 -52.77 3.85
N VAL A 266 49.02 -51.45 3.78
CA VAL A 266 50.06 -50.50 3.31
C VAL A 266 51.26 -50.40 4.26
N SER A 267 51.04 -50.53 5.57
CA SER A 267 52.08 -50.37 6.59
C SER A 267 53.03 -51.58 6.76
N LYS A 268 52.89 -52.63 5.93
CA LYS A 268 53.87 -53.74 5.85
C LYS A 268 54.84 -53.63 4.66
N THR A 269 54.64 -52.70 3.73
CA THR A 269 55.44 -52.61 2.49
C THR A 269 56.48 -51.49 2.48
N THR A 270 56.59 -50.69 3.55
CA THR A 270 57.53 -49.57 3.66
C THR A 270 58.32 -49.63 4.96
N ALA A 271 59.19 -50.64 5.07
CA ALA A 271 60.17 -50.81 6.14
C ALA A 271 61.61 -50.84 5.59
N ALA A 272 61.85 -50.02 4.57
CA ALA A 272 63.16 -49.71 3.99
C ALA A 272 63.14 -48.27 3.45
N ASP A 273 64.31 -47.63 3.52
CA ASP A 273 64.77 -46.49 2.72
C ASP A 273 64.00 -45.15 2.78
N SER A 274 64.45 -44.34 3.74
CA SER A 274 64.84 -42.92 3.61
C SER A 274 63.87 -41.87 3.03
N GLU A 275 63.48 -40.95 3.91
CA GLU A 275 63.67 -39.50 3.77
C GLU A 275 63.83 -38.88 2.36
N THR A 276 62.83 -38.11 1.92
CA THR A 276 63.02 -36.68 1.52
C THR A 276 61.69 -35.98 1.27
N GLN A 277 61.71 -34.65 1.18
CA GLN A 277 60.53 -33.80 0.99
C GLN A 277 60.18 -33.61 -0.50
N SER A 278 58.90 -33.63 -0.87
CA SER A 278 58.34 -32.74 -1.91
C SER A 278 56.81 -32.78 -1.95
N VAL A 279 56.20 -31.74 -2.54
CA VAL A 279 54.74 -31.55 -2.62
C VAL A 279 54.22 -31.96 -4.00
N VAL A 280 53.33 -32.96 -4.06
CA VAL A 280 52.56 -33.32 -5.27
C VAL A 280 51.11 -33.61 -4.86
N PRO A 281 50.09 -33.09 -5.56
CA PRO A 281 48.70 -33.17 -5.11
C PRO A 281 48.07 -34.55 -5.31
N THR A 282 47.19 -34.94 -4.39
CA THR A 282 46.31 -36.11 -4.51
C THR A 282 45.23 -35.90 -5.58
N SER A 283 45.59 -36.14 -6.84
CA SER A 283 44.63 -36.19 -7.94
C SER A 283 43.65 -37.35 -7.71
N SER A 284 42.39 -37.02 -7.41
CA SER A 284 41.35 -38.02 -7.24
C SER A 284 41.10 -38.75 -8.57
N VAL A 285 41.40 -40.04 -8.61
CA VAL A 285 41.18 -40.90 -9.78
C VAL A 285 39.68 -41.14 -9.95
N THR A 286 39.03 -40.15 -10.55
CA THR A 286 37.62 -40.21 -10.93
C THR A 286 37.45 -41.22 -12.05
N PHE A 287 36.76 -42.33 -11.76
CA PHE A 287 36.34 -43.29 -12.78
C PHE A 287 35.38 -42.59 -13.76
N LYS A 288 35.91 -42.20 -14.91
CA LYS A 288 35.14 -41.57 -15.99
C LYS A 288 34.25 -42.62 -16.65
N HIS A 289 33.05 -42.81 -16.11
CA HIS A 289 31.98 -43.55 -16.77
C HIS A 289 31.80 -42.99 -18.19
N LYS A 290 31.97 -43.84 -19.21
CA LYS A 290 31.67 -43.47 -20.60
C LYS A 290 30.19 -43.12 -20.69
N SER A 291 29.86 -41.95 -21.23
CA SER A 291 28.47 -41.54 -21.42
C SER A 291 27.76 -42.53 -22.34
N VAL A 292 26.55 -42.95 -21.94
CA VAL A 292 25.69 -43.79 -22.79
C VAL A 292 25.44 -43.03 -24.10
N PRO A 293 25.64 -43.64 -25.29
CA PRO A 293 25.48 -42.94 -26.55
C PRO A 293 24.04 -42.42 -26.68
N PRO A 294 23.84 -41.17 -27.15
CA PRO A 294 22.52 -40.55 -27.18
C PRO A 294 21.59 -41.32 -28.13
N PHE A 295 20.54 -41.93 -27.56
CA PHE A 295 19.59 -42.74 -28.29
C PHE A 295 18.86 -41.89 -29.33
N LYS A 296 19.10 -42.15 -30.62
CA LYS A 296 18.45 -41.41 -31.72
C LYS A 296 16.93 -41.66 -31.65
N PRO A 297 16.08 -40.62 -31.69
CA PRO A 297 14.63 -40.80 -31.54
C PRO A 297 14.05 -41.52 -32.75
N VAL A 298 13.75 -42.82 -32.59
CA VAL A 298 13.10 -43.63 -33.61
C VAL A 298 11.65 -43.20 -33.78
N PHE A 299 11.26 -42.81 -34.99
CA PHE A 299 9.87 -42.44 -35.29
C PHE A 299 8.99 -43.70 -35.40
N VAL A 300 8.37 -44.07 -34.28
CA VAL A 300 7.43 -45.20 -34.22
C VAL A 300 6.12 -44.83 -34.93
N LYS A 301 5.85 -45.46 -36.07
CA LYS A 301 4.57 -45.31 -36.79
C LYS A 301 3.41 -45.80 -35.93
N SER A 302 2.41 -44.95 -35.72
CA SER A 302 1.28 -45.20 -34.81
C SER A 302 0.21 -46.11 -35.42
N ASN A 303 0.54 -47.39 -35.59
CA ASN A 303 -0.41 -48.42 -36.05
C ASN A 303 -1.44 -48.71 -34.95
N ASN A 304 -2.63 -49.20 -35.31
CA ASN A 304 -3.72 -49.52 -34.36
C ASN A 304 -3.24 -50.43 -33.21
N THR A 305 -2.39 -51.42 -33.50
CA THR A 305 -1.78 -52.31 -32.50
C THR A 305 -0.83 -51.59 -31.54
N THR A 306 -0.14 -50.53 -31.96
CA THR A 306 0.67 -49.71 -31.03
C THR A 306 -0.18 -48.84 -30.12
N LEU A 307 -1.30 -48.30 -30.64
CA LEU A 307 -2.26 -47.52 -29.86
C LEU A 307 -2.92 -48.38 -28.79
N LEU A 308 -3.40 -49.58 -29.15
CA LEU A 308 -4.01 -50.51 -28.19
C LEU A 308 -3.02 -50.97 -27.10
N ARG A 309 -1.74 -51.20 -27.44
CA ARG A 309 -0.69 -51.47 -26.44
C ARG A 309 -0.43 -50.29 -25.51
N GLU A 310 -0.36 -49.07 -26.05
CA GLU A 310 -0.17 -47.86 -25.23
C GLU A 310 -1.36 -47.60 -24.31
N ALA A 311 -2.59 -47.77 -24.79
CA ALA A 311 -3.80 -47.70 -23.98
C ALA A 311 -3.78 -48.76 -22.86
N ALA A 312 -3.50 -50.02 -23.18
CA ALA A 312 -3.41 -51.08 -22.17
C ALA A 312 -2.33 -50.81 -21.10
N LEU A 313 -1.19 -50.25 -21.48
CA LEU A 313 -0.15 -49.80 -20.53
C LEU A 313 -0.64 -48.63 -19.66
N ILE A 314 -1.34 -47.65 -20.24
CA ILE A 314 -1.93 -46.52 -19.49
C ILE A 314 -3.02 -46.99 -18.53
N SER A 315 -3.88 -47.93 -18.94
CA SER A 315 -4.91 -48.51 -18.08
C SER A 315 -4.29 -49.33 -16.94
N LYS A 316 -3.19 -50.05 -17.20
CA LYS A 316 -2.43 -50.76 -16.15
C LYS A 316 -1.65 -49.82 -15.22
N ASP A 317 -1.17 -48.68 -15.71
CA ASP A 317 -0.65 -47.60 -14.86
C ASP A 317 -1.77 -47.02 -13.98
N GLN A 318 -2.97 -46.82 -14.53
CA GLN A 318 -4.13 -46.28 -13.81
C GLN A 318 -4.67 -47.25 -12.77
N GLN A 319 -4.78 -48.55 -13.07
CA GLN A 319 -5.12 -49.59 -12.10
C GLN A 319 -4.16 -49.56 -10.91
N LYS A 320 -2.85 -49.43 -11.15
CA LYS A 320 -1.85 -49.26 -10.08
C LYS A 320 -1.88 -47.90 -9.36
N GLU A 321 -2.42 -46.84 -9.97
CA GLU A 321 -2.70 -45.58 -9.25
C GLU A 321 -3.98 -45.75 -8.38
N ILE A 322 -4.97 -46.54 -8.82
CA ILE A 322 -6.22 -46.85 -8.09
C ILE A 322 -5.97 -47.81 -6.92
N GLU A 323 -5.33 -48.96 -7.15
CA GLU A 323 -4.93 -49.94 -6.11
C GLU A 323 -4.22 -49.27 -4.93
N LYS A 324 -3.37 -48.26 -5.21
CA LYS A 324 -2.67 -47.48 -4.19
C LYS A 324 -3.59 -46.54 -3.42
N ILE A 325 -4.56 -45.92 -4.10
CA ILE A 325 -5.56 -45.07 -3.45
C ILE A 325 -6.48 -45.93 -2.57
N GLU A 326 -6.90 -47.11 -3.05
CA GLU A 326 -7.70 -48.07 -2.30
C GLU A 326 -6.95 -48.56 -1.05
N ASN A 327 -5.67 -48.92 -1.18
CA ASN A 327 -4.82 -49.26 -0.04
C ASN A 327 -4.74 -48.14 1.00
N ILE A 328 -4.57 -46.88 0.57
CA ILE A 328 -4.55 -45.71 1.48
C ILE A 328 -5.93 -45.49 2.13
N VAL A 329 -7.03 -45.65 1.38
CA VAL A 329 -8.41 -45.50 1.89
C VAL A 329 -8.76 -46.60 2.90
N SER A 330 -8.21 -47.81 2.74
CA SER A 330 -8.29 -48.89 3.74
C SER A 330 -7.35 -48.73 4.94
N GLY A 331 -6.61 -47.62 5.05
CA GLY A 331 -5.72 -47.31 6.18
C GLY A 331 -4.27 -47.80 6.04
N GLY A 332 -3.86 -48.29 4.87
CA GLY A 332 -2.48 -48.67 4.58
C GLY A 332 -1.56 -47.45 4.50
N PHE A 333 -0.60 -47.35 5.44
CA PHE A 333 0.30 -46.19 5.57
C PHE A 333 1.78 -46.56 5.37
N ASP A 334 2.34 -46.18 4.22
CA ASP A 334 3.76 -46.34 3.90
C ASP A 334 4.60 -45.17 4.47
N ILE A 335 5.16 -45.35 5.67
CA ILE A 335 6.03 -44.37 6.36
C ILE A 335 7.12 -43.81 5.43
N ASN A 336 7.79 -44.69 4.66
CA ASN A 336 8.86 -44.31 3.73
C ASN A 336 8.38 -43.41 2.59
N ILE A 337 7.12 -43.54 2.16
CA ILE A 337 6.53 -42.70 1.11
C ILE A 337 6.11 -41.35 1.69
N ALA A 338 5.56 -41.33 2.91
CA ALA A 338 5.26 -40.09 3.62
C ALA A 338 6.53 -39.24 3.83
N GLN A 339 7.60 -39.83 4.37
CA GLN A 339 8.90 -39.16 4.55
C GLN A 339 9.51 -38.65 3.24
N ALA A 340 9.42 -39.43 2.15
CA ALA A 340 9.90 -38.99 0.84
C ALA A 340 9.10 -37.80 0.28
N ILE A 341 7.79 -37.73 0.57
CA ILE A 341 6.92 -36.61 0.18
C ILE A 341 7.19 -35.38 1.05
N GLU A 342 7.37 -35.54 2.36
CA GLU A 342 7.77 -34.47 3.28
C GLU A 342 9.13 -33.87 2.87
N GLU A 343 10.10 -34.73 2.50
CA GLU A 343 11.38 -34.29 1.94
C GLU A 343 11.23 -33.56 0.59
N GLU A 344 10.39 -34.03 -0.33
CA GLU A 344 10.11 -33.31 -1.57
C GLU A 344 9.49 -31.93 -1.28
N ILE A 345 8.48 -31.85 -0.41
CA ILE A 345 7.80 -30.60 -0.02
C ILE A 345 8.80 -29.62 0.60
N ARG A 346 9.58 -30.08 1.59
CA ARG A 346 10.57 -29.25 2.28
C ARG A 346 11.62 -28.68 1.32
N LYS A 347 12.15 -29.48 0.40
CA LYS A 347 13.11 -29.02 -0.62
C LYS A 347 12.49 -28.02 -1.58
N ASP A 348 11.22 -28.20 -1.95
CA ASP A 348 10.46 -27.25 -2.77
C ASP A 348 10.21 -25.93 -2.03
N GLU A 349 9.95 -25.96 -0.72
CA GLU A 349 9.78 -24.77 0.12
C GLU A 349 11.09 -24.02 0.35
N GLU A 350 12.17 -24.71 0.71
CA GLU A 350 13.52 -24.12 0.82
C GLU A 350 13.93 -23.45 -0.51
N ALA A 351 13.67 -24.10 -1.66
CA ALA A 351 13.92 -23.51 -2.98
C ALA A 351 13.07 -22.25 -3.26
N ARG A 352 11.77 -22.25 -2.90
CA ARG A 352 10.89 -21.07 -3.04
C ARG A 352 11.34 -19.92 -2.14
N GLN A 353 11.73 -20.20 -0.89
CA GLN A 353 12.25 -19.19 0.04
C GLN A 353 13.52 -18.53 -0.51
N LEU A 354 14.47 -19.31 -1.03
CA LEU A 354 15.69 -18.78 -1.66
C LEU A 354 15.39 -17.93 -2.90
N GLN A 355 14.46 -18.36 -3.77
CA GLN A 355 14.01 -17.55 -4.91
C GLN A 355 13.35 -16.24 -4.45
N GLU A 356 12.56 -16.25 -3.37
CA GLU A 356 11.99 -15.03 -2.78
C GLU A 356 13.05 -14.10 -2.20
N ILE A 357 14.09 -14.64 -1.55
CA ILE A 357 15.20 -13.85 -1.00
C ILE A 357 15.96 -13.15 -2.13
N GLU A 358 16.29 -13.84 -3.23
CA GLU A 358 16.93 -13.19 -4.39
C GLU A 358 15.99 -12.15 -5.04
N LYS A 359 14.69 -12.46 -5.17
CA LYS A 359 13.67 -11.54 -5.72
C LYS A 359 13.53 -10.28 -4.87
N LYS A 360 13.62 -10.38 -3.54
CA LYS A 360 13.63 -9.26 -2.60
C LYS A 360 14.94 -8.46 -2.71
N HIS A 361 16.09 -9.14 -2.80
CA HIS A 361 17.41 -8.52 -2.98
C HIS A 361 17.53 -7.71 -4.28
N LEU A 362 17.17 -8.31 -5.43
CA LEU A 362 17.18 -7.63 -6.73
C LEU A 362 16.23 -6.43 -6.77
N LYS A 363 15.04 -6.54 -6.16
CA LYS A 363 14.12 -5.41 -5.99
C LYS A 363 14.74 -4.29 -5.15
N GLY A 364 15.38 -4.61 -4.03
CA GLY A 364 16.07 -3.63 -3.18
C GLY A 364 17.17 -2.88 -3.92
N LEU A 365 18.02 -3.59 -4.67
CA LEU A 365 19.03 -2.99 -5.54
C LEU A 365 18.42 -2.12 -6.66
N LEU A 366 17.34 -2.57 -7.30
CA LEU A 366 16.65 -1.80 -8.33
C LEU A 366 16.07 -0.49 -7.79
N THR A 367 15.42 -0.53 -6.62
CA THR A 367 14.91 0.67 -5.93
C THR A 367 16.04 1.63 -5.57
N TYR A 368 17.19 1.12 -5.11
CA TYR A 368 18.37 1.94 -4.82
C TYR A 368 18.89 2.67 -6.08
N GLU A 369 19.11 1.94 -7.18
CA GLU A 369 19.54 2.53 -8.47
C GLU A 369 18.54 3.59 -8.98
N GLN A 370 17.23 3.30 -8.88
CA GLN A 370 16.17 4.24 -9.24
C GLN A 370 16.18 5.49 -8.36
N SER A 371 16.44 5.37 -7.05
CA SER A 371 16.52 6.52 -6.14
C SER A 371 17.69 7.46 -6.47
N LEU A 372 18.85 6.91 -6.86
CA LEU A 372 19.99 7.69 -7.34
C LEU A 372 19.67 8.42 -8.64
N LEU A 373 18.96 7.76 -9.56
CA LEU A 373 18.55 8.36 -10.84
C LEU A 373 17.50 9.47 -10.63
N ALA A 374 16.55 9.28 -9.71
CA ALA A 374 15.60 10.32 -9.31
C ALA A 374 16.30 11.54 -8.66
N LYS A 375 17.26 11.31 -7.76
CA LYS A 375 18.08 12.38 -7.17
C LYS A 375 18.87 13.17 -8.23
N LYS A 376 19.46 12.48 -9.21
CA LYS A 376 20.14 13.12 -10.36
C LYS A 376 19.17 13.97 -11.19
N LYS A 377 17.97 13.46 -11.50
CA LYS A 377 16.93 14.22 -12.21
C LYS A 377 16.53 15.49 -11.46
N LEU A 378 16.26 15.38 -10.15
CA LEU A 378 15.90 16.52 -9.30
C LEU A 378 16.98 17.60 -9.29
N LEU A 379 18.27 17.20 -9.18
CA LEU A 379 19.38 18.15 -9.25
C LEU A 379 19.48 18.84 -10.62
N LYS A 380 19.27 18.13 -11.73
CA LYS A 380 19.22 18.74 -13.07
C LYS A 380 18.04 19.71 -13.22
N THR A 381 16.84 19.37 -12.75
CA THR A 381 15.69 20.30 -12.78
C THR A 381 15.88 21.52 -11.89
N ASN A 382 16.59 21.39 -10.78
CA ASN A 382 16.87 22.53 -9.90
C ASN A 382 17.94 23.47 -10.49
N LYS A 383 18.94 22.94 -11.22
CA LYS A 383 19.86 23.77 -12.03
C LYS A 383 19.11 24.61 -13.07
N LEU A 384 18.31 23.97 -13.92
CA LEU A 384 17.50 24.64 -14.96
C LEU A 384 16.55 25.70 -14.39
N LYS A 385 15.99 25.49 -13.18
CA LYS A 385 15.19 26.50 -12.48
C LYS A 385 16.02 27.67 -11.94
N MET A 386 17.23 27.41 -11.44
CA MET A 386 18.14 28.45 -10.95
C MET A 386 18.76 29.26 -12.08
N GLU A 387 18.96 28.65 -13.26
CA GLU A 387 19.37 29.33 -14.49
C GLU A 387 18.25 30.30 -14.94
N LYS A 388 17.01 29.82 -15.09
CA LYS A 388 15.83 30.66 -15.39
C LYS A 388 15.60 31.79 -14.38
N PHE A 389 15.70 31.51 -13.09
CA PHE A 389 15.58 32.55 -12.05
C PHE A 389 16.70 33.61 -12.13
N GLN A 390 17.88 33.29 -12.67
CA GLN A 390 18.91 34.28 -12.93
C GLN A 390 18.60 35.12 -14.17
N GLU A 391 18.04 34.52 -15.22
CA GLU A 391 17.55 35.23 -16.43
C GLU A 391 16.45 36.23 -16.03
N GLU A 392 15.37 35.76 -15.39
CA GLU A 392 14.26 36.58 -14.86
C GLU A 392 14.75 37.73 -13.96
N ARG A 393 15.72 37.46 -13.08
CA ARG A 393 16.31 38.48 -12.19
C ARG A 393 17.14 39.52 -12.96
N LEU A 394 17.84 39.13 -14.01
CA LEU A 394 18.61 40.07 -14.85
C LEU A 394 17.71 40.95 -15.71
N GLU A 395 16.55 40.43 -16.14
CA GLU A 395 15.51 41.22 -16.83
C GLU A 395 14.88 42.25 -15.88
N LEU A 396 14.49 41.84 -14.67
CA LEU A 396 13.95 42.73 -13.65
C LEU A 396 14.96 43.83 -13.23
N LEU A 397 16.26 43.53 -13.18
CA LEU A 397 17.29 44.53 -12.89
C LEU A 397 17.38 45.60 -14.00
N LYS A 398 17.32 45.19 -15.29
CA LYS A 398 17.27 46.13 -16.43
C LYS A 398 15.99 46.98 -16.43
N GLU A 399 14.88 46.46 -15.90
CA GLU A 399 13.66 47.26 -15.68
C GLU A 399 13.86 48.31 -14.60
N ILE A 400 14.40 47.92 -13.44
CA ILE A 400 14.70 48.86 -12.34
C ILE A 400 15.76 49.91 -12.76
N GLU A 401 16.65 49.58 -13.70
CA GLU A 401 17.58 50.54 -14.32
C GLU A 401 16.85 51.54 -15.24
N ARG A 402 16.03 51.07 -16.19
CA ARG A 402 15.19 51.94 -17.04
C ARG A 402 14.28 52.88 -16.24
N TRP A 403 13.60 52.35 -15.22
CA TRP A 403 12.73 53.14 -14.34
C TRP A 403 13.50 54.21 -13.56
N ARG A 404 14.74 53.93 -13.14
CA ARG A 404 15.60 54.95 -12.49
C ARG A 404 16.01 56.04 -13.47
N GLU A 405 16.41 55.70 -14.70
CA GLU A 405 16.71 56.71 -15.71
C GLU A 405 15.50 57.60 -16.05
N GLU A 406 14.31 57.03 -16.15
CA GLU A 406 13.06 57.77 -16.36
C GLU A 406 12.74 58.70 -15.20
N GLU A 407 12.89 58.23 -13.95
CA GLU A 407 12.63 59.07 -12.77
C GLU A 407 13.67 60.18 -12.62
N GLU A 408 14.95 59.92 -12.90
CA GLU A 408 15.97 60.97 -12.94
C GLU A 408 15.72 61.99 -14.07
N LYS A 409 15.08 61.61 -15.19
CA LYS A 409 14.68 62.55 -16.26
C LYS A 409 13.58 63.49 -15.75
N LYS A 410 12.51 62.93 -15.15
CA LYS A 410 11.43 63.71 -14.49
C LYS A 410 11.97 64.64 -13.40
N ILE A 411 12.88 64.17 -12.55
CA ILE A 411 13.51 64.97 -11.49
C ILE A 411 14.36 66.11 -12.10
N ARG A 412 15.10 65.86 -13.18
CA ARG A 412 15.83 66.92 -13.91
C ARG A 412 14.89 67.98 -14.48
N GLU A 413 13.81 67.55 -15.15
CA GLU A 413 12.78 68.45 -15.70
C GLU A 413 12.11 69.31 -14.61
N LEU A 414 11.72 68.70 -13.47
CA LEU A 414 11.14 69.42 -12.33
C LEU A 414 12.13 70.42 -11.70
N VAL A 415 13.42 70.07 -11.62
CA VAL A 415 14.47 70.98 -11.13
C VAL A 415 14.72 72.13 -12.11
N GLU A 416 14.59 71.92 -13.42
CA GLU A 416 14.69 73.00 -14.42
C GLU A 416 13.46 73.92 -14.42
N GLN A 417 12.26 73.36 -14.24
CA GLN A 417 11.03 74.14 -14.00
C GLN A 417 11.13 74.97 -12.71
N ALA A 418 11.61 74.39 -11.61
CA ALA A 418 11.82 75.13 -10.36
C ALA A 418 12.82 76.28 -10.55
N LYS A 419 13.93 76.06 -11.27
CA LYS A 419 14.92 77.11 -11.60
C LYS A 419 14.36 78.19 -12.52
N SER A 420 13.45 77.87 -13.45
CA SER A 420 12.84 78.89 -14.32
C SER A 420 11.83 79.75 -13.55
N ILE A 421 11.05 79.14 -12.66
CA ILE A 421 10.15 79.84 -11.72
C ILE A 421 10.96 80.73 -10.76
N GLU A 422 12.06 80.24 -10.20
CA GLU A 422 12.92 81.02 -9.29
C GLU A 422 13.52 82.26 -9.98
N LYS A 423 13.98 82.11 -11.23
CA LYS A 423 14.42 83.24 -12.06
C LYS A 423 13.28 84.23 -12.32
N GLY A 424 12.12 83.73 -12.76
CA GLY A 424 10.94 84.55 -13.01
C GLY A 424 10.47 85.33 -11.78
N ALA A 425 10.50 84.72 -10.60
CA ALA A 425 10.20 85.37 -9.33
C ALA A 425 11.21 86.47 -9.00
N LYS A 426 12.52 86.22 -9.15
CA LYS A 426 13.58 87.22 -8.92
C LYS A 426 13.50 88.39 -9.92
N ASP A 427 13.16 88.13 -11.17
CA ASP A 427 12.99 89.20 -12.17
C ASP A 427 11.68 89.97 -12.01
N ALA A 428 10.60 89.33 -11.50
CA ALA A 428 9.39 90.03 -11.08
C ALA A 428 9.62 90.88 -9.81
N GLU A 429 10.38 90.40 -8.83
CA GLU A 429 10.79 91.16 -7.65
C GLU A 429 11.60 92.40 -8.05
N ARG A 430 12.58 92.25 -8.95
CA ARG A 430 13.37 93.37 -9.51
C ARG A 430 12.49 94.42 -10.19
N LYS A 431 11.52 93.99 -11.01
CA LYS A 431 10.54 94.89 -11.66
C LYS A 431 9.69 95.62 -10.62
N MET A 432 9.09 94.90 -9.68
CA MET A 432 8.30 95.47 -8.59
C MET A 432 9.12 96.48 -7.75
N ILE A 433 10.41 96.23 -7.51
CA ILE A 433 11.29 97.18 -6.79
C ILE A 433 11.57 98.44 -7.64
N ALA A 434 11.75 98.30 -8.96
CA ALA A 434 11.92 99.43 -9.87
C ALA A 434 10.62 100.27 -9.97
N GLU A 435 9.48 99.61 -10.16
CA GLU A 435 8.14 100.22 -10.18
C GLU A 435 7.82 100.90 -8.84
N LYS A 436 8.12 100.28 -7.69
CA LYS A 436 7.94 100.91 -6.37
C LYS A 436 8.84 102.13 -6.19
N ARG A 437 10.06 102.15 -6.75
CA ARG A 437 10.94 103.34 -6.73
C ARG A 437 10.41 104.45 -7.64
N GLN A 438 9.93 104.11 -8.83
CA GLN A 438 9.32 105.07 -9.76
C GLN A 438 8.03 105.65 -9.18
N ASN A 439 7.16 104.81 -8.63
CA ASN A 439 5.91 105.23 -8.00
C ASN A 439 6.15 105.99 -6.70
N ALA A 440 7.20 105.68 -5.92
CA ALA A 440 7.60 106.51 -4.79
C ALA A 440 8.09 107.90 -5.25
N ALA A 441 8.90 107.99 -6.31
CA ALA A 441 9.34 109.26 -6.86
C ALA A 441 8.19 110.10 -7.47
N LEU A 442 7.22 109.43 -8.11
CA LEU A 442 6.00 110.05 -8.60
C LEU A 442 5.12 110.52 -7.43
N LEU A 443 4.85 109.66 -6.44
CA LEU A 443 4.10 110.03 -5.24
C LEU A 443 4.81 111.10 -4.40
N ASP A 444 6.13 111.20 -4.44
CA ASP A 444 6.88 112.29 -3.81
C ASP A 444 6.77 113.61 -4.59
N ALA A 445 6.52 113.57 -5.90
CA ALA A 445 6.22 114.75 -6.71
C ALA A 445 4.73 115.13 -6.59
N GLU A 446 3.83 114.16 -6.69
CA GLU A 446 2.39 114.29 -6.51
C GLU A 446 2.04 114.73 -5.09
N ASN A 447 2.68 114.22 -4.03
CA ASN A 447 2.48 114.77 -2.68
C ASN A 447 2.99 116.20 -2.53
N LYS A 448 3.98 116.66 -3.32
CA LYS A 448 4.38 118.07 -3.32
C LYS A 448 3.31 118.94 -3.99
N SER A 449 2.76 118.51 -5.13
CA SER A 449 1.67 119.24 -5.81
C SER A 449 0.31 119.10 -5.12
N LEU A 450 0.00 117.95 -4.50
CA LEU A 450 -1.21 117.70 -3.72
C LEU A 450 -1.13 118.29 -2.32
N LEU A 451 0.04 118.48 -1.72
CA LEU A 451 0.15 119.32 -0.53
C LEU A 451 -0.18 120.77 -0.91
N GLN A 452 0.38 121.27 -2.02
CA GLN A 452 0.05 122.60 -2.56
C GLN A 452 -1.45 122.72 -2.92
N GLN A 453 -2.03 121.73 -3.62
CA GLN A 453 -3.44 121.75 -4.00
C GLN A 453 -4.37 121.52 -2.80
N ALA A 454 -4.07 120.64 -1.85
CA ALA A 454 -4.89 120.43 -0.66
C ALA A 454 -4.84 121.64 0.29
N TYR A 455 -3.75 122.43 0.31
CA TYR A 455 -3.79 123.77 0.89
C TYR A 455 -4.86 124.65 0.18
N MET A 456 -4.97 124.56 -1.15
CA MET A 456 -5.91 125.31 -2.02
C MET A 456 -7.27 124.61 -2.31
N GLU A 457 -7.57 123.50 -1.61
CA GLU A 457 -8.69 122.60 -1.95
C GLU A 457 -9.34 121.95 -0.73
N ARG A 458 -8.64 121.89 0.41
CA ARG A 458 -9.30 121.91 1.73
C ARG A 458 -9.99 123.26 1.99
N GLU A 459 -9.58 124.30 1.26
CA GLU A 459 -10.34 125.54 1.03
C GLU A 459 -11.61 125.35 0.17
N ARG A 460 -11.76 124.21 -0.53
CA ARG A 460 -12.93 123.87 -1.38
C ARG A 460 -13.76 122.71 -0.88
N GLU A 461 -13.32 121.44 -0.91
CA GLU A 461 -14.19 120.24 -0.74
C GLU A 461 -14.90 120.12 0.65
N LEU A 462 -14.57 121.03 1.57
CA LEU A 462 -15.45 121.49 2.67
C LEU A 462 -16.88 121.89 2.21
N GLN A 463 -17.12 121.97 0.89
CA GLN A 463 -18.35 122.39 0.21
C GLN A 463 -19.31 121.25 -0.25
N GLU A 464 -18.93 119.96 -0.32
CA GLU A 464 -19.73 118.93 -1.07
C GLU A 464 -19.92 117.50 -0.43
N ARG A 465 -19.60 116.40 -1.17
CA ARG A 465 -19.56 114.92 -0.88
C ARG A 465 -20.84 114.01 -0.96
N ALA A 466 -20.84 112.97 -1.85
CA ALA A 466 -22.02 112.13 -2.31
C ALA A 466 -21.87 110.54 -2.32
N GLN A 467 -22.74 109.77 -3.04
CA GLN A 467 -23.05 108.30 -2.85
C GLN A 467 -23.42 107.45 -4.15
N LEU A 468 -23.54 106.08 -4.12
CA LEU A 468 -23.88 105.17 -5.27
C LEU A 468 -24.41 103.71 -4.92
N ILE A 469 -24.90 102.87 -5.89
CA ILE A 469 -25.70 101.58 -5.78
C ILE A 469 -25.69 100.72 -7.13
N GLN A 470 -26.08 99.42 -7.38
CA GLN A 470 -26.22 98.08 -6.70
C GLN A 470 -26.76 96.93 -7.70
N GLU A 471 -27.07 95.67 -7.26
CA GLU A 471 -28.13 94.64 -7.75
C GLU A 471 -27.88 93.38 -8.83
N LEU A 472 -28.39 92.03 -8.71
CA LEU A 472 -28.74 90.74 -9.67
C LEU A 472 -28.16 89.14 -9.72
N ARG A 473 -28.79 87.98 -10.34
CA ARG A 473 -28.53 86.35 -10.36
C ARG A 473 -29.17 85.32 -11.55
N SER A 474 -29.29 83.91 -11.91
CA SER A 474 -29.13 82.30 -11.65
C SER A 474 -29.48 81.20 -12.92
N LEU A 475 -29.61 79.77 -13.21
CA LEU A 475 -29.44 78.17 -12.95
C LEU A 475 -29.94 77.07 -14.16
N GLN A 476 -30.07 75.64 -14.48
CA GLN A 476 -29.88 74.03 -14.27
C GLN A 476 -30.36 72.93 -15.48
N GLN A 477 -30.50 71.50 -15.79
CA GLN A 477 -30.32 69.90 -15.55
C GLN A 477 -30.79 68.80 -16.79
N VAL A 478 -30.93 67.37 -17.12
CA VAL A 478 -30.71 65.76 -16.88
C VAL A 478 -31.24 64.65 -18.08
N ARG A 479 -31.39 63.23 -18.43
CA ARG A 479 -31.46 61.61 -18.10
C ARG A 479 -31.42 60.33 -19.26
N ILE A 480 -31.66 58.89 -19.10
CA ILE A 480 -31.53 57.54 -20.05
C ILE A 480 -32.32 56.04 -19.75
N LEU A 481 -32.44 54.67 -20.26
CA LEU A 481 -32.12 53.41 -21.28
C LEU A 481 -33.06 51.96 -21.25
N HIS A 482 -33.14 50.58 -21.76
CA HIS A 482 -32.63 49.30 -22.67
C HIS A 482 -33.50 47.80 -22.86
N VAL A 483 -33.21 46.58 -23.62
CA VAL A 483 -34.06 45.18 -23.93
C VAL A 483 -33.54 43.68 -24.65
N LYS A 484 -34.23 42.39 -24.84
CA LYS A 484 -33.77 40.90 -25.43
C LYS A 484 -34.70 39.46 -25.77
N GLU A 485 -34.33 38.31 -26.58
CA GLU A 485 -34.58 36.66 -26.80
C GLU A 485 -35.74 35.69 -27.62
N PHE A 486 -35.96 34.30 -28.06
CA PHE A 486 -35.54 32.71 -28.26
C PHE A 486 -36.48 31.63 -29.23
N ASP A 487 -36.67 30.22 -29.63
CA ASP A 487 -36.26 28.62 -29.66
C ASP A 487 -36.99 27.39 -30.68
N PRO A 488 -36.78 25.93 -30.80
CA PRO A 488 -37.18 24.74 -31.89
C PRO A 488 -37.78 23.12 -31.76
N THR A 489 -37.81 22.04 -32.74
CA THR A 489 -38.63 20.59 -32.91
C THR A 489 -38.20 19.15 -33.74
N GLU A 490 -38.92 17.88 -33.91
CA GLU A 490 -38.60 16.37 -34.54
C GLU A 490 -39.65 15.16 -35.20
N THR A 491 -39.39 13.75 -35.49
CA THR A 491 -39.98 12.62 -36.53
C THR A 491 -40.21 10.90 -36.39
N PRO A 492 -40.68 9.91 -37.37
CA PRO A 492 -41.23 8.36 -37.33
C PRO A 492 -41.02 7.00 -38.37
N ASN A 493 -41.72 5.71 -38.40
CA ASN A 493 -41.60 4.31 -39.27
C ASN A 493 -42.76 3.06 -39.35
N LEU A 494 -42.97 1.70 -39.86
CA LEU A 494 -42.48 0.36 -40.68
C LEU A 494 -43.50 -1.00 -41.03
N GLY A 495 -43.27 -2.24 -41.77
CA GLY A 495 -44.18 -3.57 -42.08
C GLY A 495 -43.81 -5.03 -42.91
N LEU A 496 -44.62 -6.23 -43.13
CA LEU A 496 -44.37 -7.71 -43.81
C LEU A 496 -45.58 -8.91 -44.06
N LEU A 497 -45.80 -10.26 -44.60
CA LEU A 497 -45.44 -11.59 -45.50
C LEU A 497 -46.61 -12.84 -45.70
N CYS A 498 -46.77 -14.19 -46.25
CA CYS A 498 -46.28 -15.47 -47.11
C CYS A 498 -47.19 -16.90 -47.46
N GLU A 499 -46.86 -17.97 -48.37
CA GLU A 499 -47.07 -19.59 -48.60
C GLU A 499 -48.18 -20.66 -49.34
N MET A 500 -47.92 -22.02 -49.82
CA MET A 500 -48.85 -23.19 -50.51
C MET A 500 -48.44 -24.80 -50.91
N SER A 501 -49.27 -25.88 -51.41
CA SER A 501 -48.95 -27.43 -51.87
C SER A 501 -49.97 -28.57 -52.61
N ILE A 502 -49.63 -29.89 -53.13
CA ILE A 502 -50.40 -31.23 -53.65
C ILE A 502 -49.58 -32.59 -54.03
N ALA A 503 -49.57 -33.77 -53.30
CA ALA A 503 -48.51 -34.84 -53.53
C ALA A 503 -48.81 -36.36 -53.84
N GLU A 504 -49.93 -36.93 -53.43
CA GLU A 504 -49.98 -38.29 -52.79
C GLU A 504 -49.83 -39.56 -53.66
N LEU A 505 -49.94 -39.48 -55.00
CA LEU A 505 -49.97 -40.69 -55.86
C LEU A 505 -48.63 -41.03 -56.53
N LYS A 506 -47.62 -40.14 -56.46
CA LYS A 506 -46.22 -40.50 -56.79
C LYS A 506 -45.62 -41.47 -55.77
N GLU A 507 -46.24 -41.61 -54.60
CA GLU A 507 -45.72 -42.34 -53.45
C GLU A 507 -45.70 -43.86 -53.67
N ARG A 508 -46.82 -44.47 -54.09
CA ARG A 508 -47.01 -45.92 -53.94
C ARG A 508 -46.12 -46.78 -54.85
N LEU A 509 -45.78 -46.32 -56.05
CA LEU A 509 -44.78 -46.99 -56.91
C LEU A 509 -43.33 -46.68 -56.46
N SER A 510 -43.14 -45.69 -55.59
CA SER A 510 -41.88 -45.54 -54.86
C SER A 510 -41.72 -46.68 -53.84
N ILE A 511 -42.76 -47.01 -53.07
CA ILE A 511 -42.71 -47.97 -51.92
C ILE A 511 -42.01 -49.28 -52.28
N MET A 512 -42.49 -50.04 -53.27
CA MET A 512 -41.87 -51.34 -53.63
C MET A 512 -40.44 -51.20 -54.17
N ARG A 513 -40.09 -50.04 -54.73
CA ARG A 513 -38.71 -49.69 -55.16
C ARG A 513 -37.87 -49.14 -54.01
N MET A 514 -38.45 -48.83 -52.85
CA MET A 514 -37.74 -48.57 -51.60
C MET A 514 -37.44 -49.91 -50.92
N GLU A 515 -38.41 -50.81 -50.73
CA GLU A 515 -38.27 -52.10 -50.04
C GLU A 515 -37.04 -52.94 -50.50
N LEU A 516 -36.89 -53.21 -51.80
CA LEU A 516 -35.75 -54.00 -52.30
C LEU A 516 -34.39 -53.29 -52.13
N LYS A 517 -34.38 -51.95 -52.22
CA LYS A 517 -33.18 -51.16 -51.89
C LYS A 517 -32.90 -51.24 -50.40
N GLU A 518 -33.95 -51.19 -49.58
CA GLU A 518 -33.88 -51.22 -48.13
C GLU A 518 -33.16 -52.46 -47.64
N GLU A 519 -33.40 -53.65 -48.18
CA GLU A 519 -32.65 -54.86 -47.82
C GLU A 519 -31.14 -54.78 -48.08
N LEU A 520 -30.75 -54.35 -49.28
CA LEU A 520 -29.34 -54.21 -49.67
C LEU A 520 -28.67 -53.06 -48.93
N GLU A 521 -29.40 -51.98 -48.70
CA GLU A 521 -29.01 -50.91 -47.81
C GLU A 521 -28.87 -51.40 -46.37
N ASN A 522 -29.77 -52.21 -45.83
CA ASN A 522 -29.73 -52.69 -44.45
C ASN A 522 -28.54 -53.63 -44.22
N LYS A 523 -28.17 -54.44 -45.22
CA LYS A 523 -26.91 -55.22 -45.23
C LYS A 523 -25.67 -54.29 -45.31
N ARG A 524 -25.71 -53.23 -46.13
CA ARG A 524 -24.64 -52.21 -46.22
C ARG A 524 -24.52 -51.34 -44.97
N LYS A 525 -25.64 -50.95 -44.35
CA LYS A 525 -25.79 -50.18 -43.11
C LYS A 525 -25.12 -50.96 -41.97
N ARG A 526 -25.46 -52.23 -41.76
CA ARG A 526 -24.79 -53.10 -40.76
C ARG A 526 -23.27 -53.16 -40.92
N ILE A 527 -22.75 -53.42 -42.13
CA ILE A 527 -21.29 -53.47 -42.38
C ILE A 527 -20.65 -52.07 -42.20
N SER A 528 -21.34 -51.00 -42.59
CA SER A 528 -20.90 -49.62 -42.39
C SER A 528 -20.87 -49.27 -40.90
N GLU A 529 -21.90 -49.63 -40.14
CA GLU A 529 -22.00 -49.47 -38.69
C GLU A 529 -20.89 -50.24 -37.97
N GLU A 530 -20.62 -51.50 -38.30
CA GLU A 530 -19.54 -52.27 -37.67
C GLU A 530 -18.17 -51.63 -37.92
N LYS A 531 -17.89 -51.22 -39.16
CA LYS A 531 -16.67 -50.46 -39.48
C LYS A 531 -16.62 -49.11 -38.77
N HIS A 532 -17.75 -48.42 -38.65
CA HIS A 532 -17.84 -47.13 -37.96
C HIS A 532 -17.65 -47.30 -36.44
N ARG A 533 -18.26 -48.31 -35.80
CA ARG A 533 -18.03 -48.67 -34.39
C ARG A 533 -16.57 -49.01 -34.12
N GLN A 534 -15.91 -49.75 -35.03
CA GLN A 534 -14.46 -50.02 -34.93
C GLN A 534 -13.61 -48.75 -35.09
N GLN A 535 -13.97 -47.86 -36.03
CA GLN A 535 -13.29 -46.56 -36.20
C GLN A 535 -13.48 -45.65 -34.97
N GLN A 536 -14.71 -45.53 -34.46
CA GLN A 536 -15.06 -44.82 -33.22
C GLN A 536 -14.29 -45.36 -32.02
N MET A 537 -14.15 -46.69 -31.88
CA MET A 537 -13.34 -47.30 -30.82
C MET A 537 -11.86 -46.92 -30.95
N ILE A 538 -11.29 -46.97 -32.15
CA ILE A 538 -9.90 -46.57 -32.39
C ILE A 538 -9.71 -45.06 -32.14
N GLU A 539 -10.73 -44.25 -32.42
CA GLU A 539 -10.73 -42.81 -32.18
C GLU A 539 -10.87 -42.44 -30.70
N SER A 540 -11.76 -43.09 -29.95
CA SER A 540 -11.87 -42.91 -28.50
C SER A 540 -10.60 -43.38 -27.78
N VAL A 541 -9.96 -44.47 -28.24
CA VAL A 541 -8.63 -44.90 -27.77
C VAL A 541 -7.55 -43.85 -28.08
N LYS A 542 -7.55 -43.23 -29.28
CA LYS A 542 -6.62 -42.13 -29.59
C LYS A 542 -6.82 -40.91 -28.68
N LEU A 543 -8.08 -40.55 -28.39
CA LEU A 543 -8.42 -39.45 -27.47
C LEU A 543 -7.95 -39.76 -26.05
N TYR A 544 -8.28 -40.94 -25.51
CA TYR A 544 -7.82 -41.41 -24.20
C TYR A 544 -6.28 -41.36 -24.06
N ILE A 545 -5.54 -41.82 -25.08
CA ILE A 545 -4.08 -41.74 -25.12
C ILE A 545 -3.59 -40.28 -25.15
N LYS A 546 -4.22 -39.42 -25.96
CA LYS A 546 -3.89 -37.99 -26.08
C LYS A 546 -4.08 -37.27 -24.74
N ASP A 547 -5.16 -37.55 -24.03
CA ASP A 547 -5.49 -36.95 -22.74
C ASP A 547 -4.59 -37.48 -21.62
N ALA A 548 -4.31 -38.79 -21.59
CA ALA A 548 -3.33 -39.39 -20.68
C ALA A 548 -1.91 -38.83 -20.90
N ARG A 549 -1.50 -38.61 -22.16
CA ARG A 549 -0.24 -37.92 -22.50
C ARG A 549 -0.25 -36.47 -22.01
N PHE A 550 -1.35 -35.74 -22.17
CA PHE A 550 -1.52 -34.36 -21.68
C PHE A 550 -1.45 -34.28 -20.15
N VAL A 551 -2.06 -35.23 -19.43
CA VAL A 551 -1.95 -35.36 -17.97
C VAL A 551 -0.52 -35.71 -17.55
N LYS A 552 0.15 -36.68 -18.19
CA LYS A 552 1.56 -37.01 -17.91
C LYS A 552 2.50 -35.82 -18.19
N LEU A 553 2.22 -35.00 -19.21
CA LEU A 553 2.92 -33.72 -19.46
C LEU A 553 2.65 -32.67 -18.37
N LYS A 554 1.42 -32.54 -17.86
CA LYS A 554 1.09 -31.68 -16.71
C LYS A 554 1.81 -32.15 -15.43
N LYS A 555 1.79 -33.45 -15.10
CA LYS A 555 2.56 -34.03 -13.97
C LYS A 555 4.06 -33.70 -14.12
N LYS A 556 4.65 -33.86 -15.30
CA LYS A 556 6.07 -33.51 -15.58
C LYS A 556 6.40 -32.02 -15.53
N LYS A 557 5.47 -31.12 -15.88
CA LYS A 557 5.69 -29.66 -15.73
C LYS A 557 5.74 -29.23 -14.26
N LYS A 558 4.97 -29.88 -13.36
CA LYS A 558 5.04 -29.62 -11.91
C LYS A 558 6.34 -30.13 -11.28
N LYS A 559 6.78 -31.36 -11.60
CA LYS A 559 8.02 -31.96 -11.06
C LYS A 559 9.33 -31.44 -11.69
N ARG A 560 9.32 -30.33 -12.44
CA ARG A 560 10.56 -29.64 -12.85
C ARG A 560 11.00 -28.71 -11.73
N ILE A 561 11.87 -29.22 -10.85
CA ILE A 561 12.64 -28.41 -9.90
C ILE A 561 13.30 -27.28 -10.69
N VAL A 562 12.87 -26.04 -10.43
CA VAL A 562 13.42 -24.87 -11.12
C VAL A 562 14.72 -24.49 -10.41
N HIS A 563 15.86 -24.84 -11.01
CA HIS A 563 17.16 -24.30 -10.61
C HIS A 563 17.03 -22.78 -10.43
N LEU A 564 17.38 -22.30 -9.23
CA LEU A 564 17.06 -20.96 -8.71
C LEU A 564 17.33 -19.85 -9.73
N GLU A 565 18.44 -19.97 -10.46
CA GLU A 565 19.00 -18.97 -11.36
C GLU A 565 18.16 -18.64 -12.61
N LEU A 566 17.18 -19.50 -12.98
CA LEU A 566 16.47 -19.43 -14.27
C LEU A 566 14.94 -19.22 -14.18
N THR A 567 14.42 -18.66 -13.10
CA THR A 567 13.03 -18.15 -13.16
C THR A 567 12.97 -16.93 -14.10
N PRO A 568 11.94 -16.81 -14.97
CA PRO A 568 11.85 -15.70 -15.91
C PRO A 568 11.69 -14.35 -15.21
N GLU A 569 11.13 -14.34 -13.99
CA GLU A 569 11.03 -13.13 -13.16
C GLU A 569 12.38 -12.65 -12.62
N LEU A 570 13.26 -13.56 -12.15
CA LEU A 570 14.60 -13.17 -11.70
C LEU A 570 15.43 -12.65 -12.87
N ILE A 571 15.32 -13.27 -14.05
CA ILE A 571 15.96 -12.78 -15.28
C ILE A 571 15.45 -11.37 -15.62
N ALA A 572 14.12 -11.14 -15.61
CA ALA A 572 13.52 -9.84 -15.88
C ALA A 572 13.83 -8.75 -14.81
N LEU A 573 14.17 -9.14 -13.58
CA LEU A 573 14.67 -8.22 -12.55
C LEU A 573 16.16 -7.93 -12.74
N ARG A 574 16.98 -8.94 -13.08
CA ARG A 574 18.41 -8.79 -13.39
C ARG A 574 18.63 -7.87 -14.61
N THR A 575 17.83 -7.97 -15.67
CA THR A 575 17.91 -7.06 -16.84
C THR A 575 17.54 -5.62 -16.49
N LYS A 576 16.39 -5.39 -15.82
CA LYS A 576 15.96 -4.05 -15.36
C LYS A 576 16.98 -3.39 -14.44
N LEU A 577 17.67 -4.17 -13.61
CA LEU A 577 18.76 -3.71 -12.75
C LEU A 577 20.00 -3.32 -13.57
N GLN A 578 20.35 -4.07 -14.61
CA GLN A 578 21.42 -3.68 -15.54
C GLN A 578 21.07 -2.41 -16.34
N GLU A 579 19.82 -2.25 -16.77
CA GLU A 579 19.30 -1.05 -17.45
C GLU A 579 19.38 0.18 -16.54
N ALA A 580 18.90 0.06 -15.29
CA ALA A 580 19.00 1.13 -14.29
C ALA A 580 20.47 1.53 -14.03
N ARG A 581 21.38 0.56 -13.94
CA ARG A 581 22.83 0.79 -13.82
C ARG A 581 23.44 1.47 -15.05
N LYS A 582 23.07 1.05 -16.27
CA LYS A 582 23.49 1.71 -17.52
C LYS A 582 23.04 3.17 -17.55
N ALA A 583 21.77 3.45 -17.23
CA ALA A 583 21.23 4.81 -17.13
C ALA A 583 21.94 5.63 -16.04
N ASN A 584 22.29 5.03 -14.89
CA ASN A 584 23.04 5.70 -13.83
C ASN A 584 24.47 6.07 -14.26
N ARG A 585 25.16 5.21 -15.02
CA ARG A 585 26.51 5.46 -15.57
C ARG A 585 26.51 6.53 -16.66
N LEU A 586 25.57 6.47 -17.60
CA LEU A 586 25.36 7.54 -18.60
C LEU A 586 25.03 8.88 -17.92
N GLY A 587 24.29 8.84 -16.82
CA GLY A 587 24.05 10.01 -15.95
C GLY A 587 25.24 10.47 -15.10
N GLN A 588 26.43 9.85 -15.22
CA GLN A 588 27.67 10.29 -14.57
C GLN A 588 28.68 10.86 -15.57
N SER A 589 28.79 10.32 -16.80
CA SER A 589 29.67 10.89 -17.82
C SER A 589 29.28 12.31 -18.21
N ILE A 590 27.97 12.61 -18.25
CA ILE A 590 27.39 13.96 -18.52
C ILE A 590 27.42 14.86 -17.25
N VAL A 591 28.45 14.70 -16.41
CA VAL A 591 28.73 15.50 -15.19
C VAL A 591 30.25 15.71 -14.99
N VAL A 592 31.10 15.14 -15.86
CA VAL A 592 32.57 15.22 -15.79
C VAL A 592 33.17 15.91 -17.04
N GLY A 593 32.35 16.13 -18.06
CA GLY A 593 32.49 17.22 -19.04
C GLY A 593 31.30 18.15 -18.91
#